data_AF-A0A379SH12-F1
#
_entry.id   AF-A0A379SH12-F1
#
_cell.length_a   1.000
_cell.length_b   1.000
_cell.length_c   1.000
_cell.angle_alpha   90.00
_cell.angle_beta   90.00
_cell.angle_gamma   90.00
#
_symmetry.space_group_name_H-M   'P 1'
#
loop_
_entity.id
_entity.type
_entity.pdbx_description
1 polymer ?
#
loop_
_entity_poly.entity_id
_entity_poly.type
_entity_poly.pdbx_seq_one_letter_code
_entity_poly.pdbx_strand_id
1 'polypeptide(L)' 'MALEQLLQTGVMARELTVMLKPLLDAVSDGLSPSELMGQLAELYPQMDADGLTERLARVMFVAKIMGRLHATTE' A
#
# COMPACT_ATOMS: atom_id res chain seq x y z
N MET A 1 14.83 -4.14 -17.46
CA MET A 1 13.77 -4.47 -16.48
C MET A 1 14.37 -4.40 -15.08
N ALA A 2 14.38 -3.19 -14.49
CA ALA A 2 14.97 -2.95 -13.17
C ALA A 2 13.99 -3.28 -12.02
N LEU A 3 12.69 -3.23 -12.33
CA LEU A 3 11.62 -3.47 -11.36
C LEU A 3 11.54 -4.95 -10.93
N GLU A 4 11.79 -5.89 -11.84
CA GLU A 4 11.78 -7.33 -11.52
C GLU A 4 13.00 -7.74 -10.67
N GLN A 5 14.17 -7.17 -10.90
CA GLN A 5 15.35 -7.43 -10.07
C GLN A 5 15.23 -6.80 -8.66
N LEU A 6 14.53 -5.67 -8.55
CA LEU A 6 14.20 -5.06 -7.26
C LEU A 6 13.26 -5.94 -6.42
N LEU A 7 12.33 -6.63 -7.06
CA LEU A 7 11.42 -7.56 -6.39
C LEU A 7 12.11 -8.88 -5.98
N GLN A 8 13.07 -9.35 -6.78
CA GLN A 8 13.79 -10.62 -6.53
C GLN A 8 14.80 -10.56 -5.37
N THR A 9 15.31 -9.38 -5.01
CA THR A 9 16.36 -9.28 -3.98
C THR A 9 15.86 -9.44 -2.55
N GLY A 10 14.54 -9.48 -2.28
CA GLY A 10 13.94 -9.80 -0.97
C GLY A 10 14.20 -8.80 0.17
N VAL A 11 15.33 -8.10 0.15
CA VAL A 11 15.74 -7.07 1.10
C VAL A 11 14.86 -5.82 0.95
N MET A 12 14.52 -5.45 -0.30
CA MET A 12 13.60 -4.34 -0.58
C MET A 12 12.16 -4.67 -0.20
N ALA A 13 11.73 -5.93 -0.30
CA ALA A 13 10.38 -6.32 0.09
C ALA A 13 10.13 -6.09 1.60
N ARG A 14 11.13 -6.36 2.45
CA ARG A 14 10.99 -6.18 3.91
C ARG A 14 10.99 -4.69 4.30
N GLU A 15 11.87 -3.89 3.73
CA GLU A 15 11.91 -2.43 3.93
C GLU A 15 10.63 -1.75 3.38
N LEU A 16 10.18 -2.11 2.17
CA LEU A 16 8.89 -1.64 1.64
C LEU A 16 7.73 -2.06 2.53
N THR A 17 7.76 -3.29 3.07
CA THR A 17 6.70 -3.76 3.97
C THR A 17 6.65 -2.88 5.21
N VAL A 18 7.78 -2.51 5.81
CA VAL A 18 7.82 -1.62 6.99
C VAL A 18 7.32 -0.22 6.66
N MET A 19 7.70 0.34 5.51
CA MET A 19 7.24 1.67 5.09
C MET A 19 5.75 1.71 4.68
N LEU A 20 5.25 0.62 4.09
CA LEU A 20 3.86 0.49 3.66
C LEU A 20 2.97 -0.02 4.80
N LYS A 21 3.54 -0.59 5.87
CA LYS A 21 2.81 -1.17 7.00
C LYS A 21 1.78 -0.21 7.59
N PRO A 22 2.06 1.09 7.84
CA PRO A 22 1.06 2.00 8.39
C PRO A 22 -0.13 2.20 7.45
N LEU A 23 0.11 2.25 6.14
CA LEU A 23 -0.95 2.37 5.13
C LEU A 23 -1.73 1.05 4.96
N LEU A 24 -1.07 -0.09 5.07
CA LEU A 24 -1.70 -1.40 5.00
C LEU A 24 -2.50 -1.72 6.27
N ASP A 25 -2.00 -1.32 7.43
CA ASP A 25 -2.70 -1.39 8.72
C ASP A 25 -3.94 -0.48 8.66
N ALA A 26 -3.82 0.75 8.15
CA ALA A 26 -4.95 1.65 7.96
C ALA A 26 -6.06 1.04 7.06
N VAL A 27 -5.69 0.37 5.97
CA VAL A 27 -6.66 -0.37 5.14
C VAL A 27 -7.26 -1.56 5.89
N SER A 28 -6.46 -2.28 6.68
CA SER A 28 -6.88 -3.47 7.44
C SER A 28 -7.78 -3.13 8.63
N ASP A 29 -7.61 -1.94 9.22
CA ASP A 29 -8.44 -1.38 10.29
C ASP A 29 -9.84 -0.96 9.79
N GLY A 30 -10.11 -1.09 8.49
CA GLY A 30 -11.44 -0.85 7.91
C GLY A 30 -11.75 0.62 7.64
N LEU A 31 -10.72 1.48 7.59
CA LEU A 31 -10.90 2.87 7.18
C LEU A 31 -11.56 2.96 5.81
N SER A 32 -12.47 3.91 5.67
CA SER A 32 -13.14 4.16 4.40
C SER A 32 -12.15 4.68 3.36
N PRO A 33 -12.39 4.44 2.05
CA PRO A 33 -11.54 4.96 0.98
C PRO A 33 -11.33 6.48 1.05
N SER A 34 -12.34 7.23 1.54
CA SER A 34 -12.26 8.68 1.75
C SER A 34 -11.29 9.08 2.87
N GLU A 35 -11.28 8.34 3.97
CA GLU A 35 -10.37 8.61 5.09
C GLU A 35 -8.92 8.31 4.70
N LEU A 36 -8.70 7.21 3.99
CA LEU A 36 -7.38 6.85 3.44
C LEU A 36 -6.88 7.89 2.44
N MET A 37 -7.78 8.43 1.60
CA MET A 37 -7.45 9.52 0.68
C MET A 37 -7.03 10.79 1.44
N GLY A 38 -7.72 11.12 2.54
CA GLY A 38 -7.37 12.25 3.41
C GLY A 38 -5.96 12.09 4.01
N GLN A 39 -5.65 10.92 4.55
CA GLN A 39 -4.31 10.63 5.06
C GLN A 39 -3.24 10.71 3.97
N LEU A 40 -3.53 10.20 2.76
CA LEU A 40 -2.62 10.31 1.63
C LEU A 40 -2.37 11.77 1.22
N ALA A 41 -3.40 12.61 1.23
CA ALA A 41 -3.28 14.03 0.91
C ALA A 41 -2.45 14.78 1.97
N GLU A 42 -2.58 14.43 3.25
CA GLU A 42 -1.74 14.97 4.32
C GLU A 42 -0.27 14.53 4.21
N LEU A 43 -0.03 13.28 3.84
CA LEU A 43 1.31 12.72 3.67
C LEU A 43 2.03 13.24 2.41
N TYR A 44 1.27 13.53 1.35
CA TYR A 44 1.79 13.95 0.05
C TYR A 44 1.10 15.23 -0.45
N PRO A 45 1.24 16.37 0.24
CA PRO A 45 0.48 17.60 -0.05
C PRO A 45 0.82 18.25 -1.39
N GLN A 46 1.95 17.88 -2.01
CA GLN A 46 2.35 18.37 -3.33
C GLN A 46 1.89 17.46 -4.48
N MET A 47 1.24 16.33 -4.17
CA MET A 47 0.75 15.39 -5.17
C MET A 47 -0.65 15.80 -5.63
N ASP A 48 -0.92 15.65 -6.93
CA ASP A 48 -2.24 15.92 -7.49
C ASP A 48 -3.24 14.80 -7.17
N ALA A 49 -4.52 15.09 -7.40
CA ALA A 49 -5.60 14.16 -7.08
C ALA A 49 -5.48 12.83 -7.84
N ASP A 50 -4.99 12.87 -9.09
CA ASP A 50 -4.79 11.68 -9.92
C ASP A 50 -3.68 10.79 -9.34
N GLY A 51 -2.55 11.39 -8.95
CA GLY A 51 -1.44 10.69 -8.31
C GLY A 51 -1.81 10.08 -6.95
N LEU A 52 -2.61 10.80 -6.16
CA LEU A 52 -3.14 10.30 -4.88
C LEU A 52 -4.08 9.11 -5.09
N THR A 53 -4.99 9.21 -6.06
CA THR A 53 -5.93 8.12 -6.42
C THR A 53 -5.20 6.87 -6.89
N GLU A 54 -4.18 7.03 -7.72
CA GLU A 54 -3.35 5.91 -8.20
C GLU A 54 -2.56 5.25 -7.04
N ARG A 55 -2.10 6.05 -6.07
CA ARG A 55 -1.46 5.54 -4.86
C ARG A 55 -2.42 4.74 -4.01
N LEU A 56 -3.62 5.27 -3.75
CA LEU A 56 -4.66 4.58 -2.99
C LEU A 56 -5.01 3.24 -3.64
N ALA A 57 -5.18 3.21 -4.96
CA ALA A 57 -5.45 1.98 -5.71
C ALA A 57 -4.34 0.93 -5.53
N ARG A 58 -3.07 1.34 -5.56
CA ARG A 58 -1.92 0.44 -5.29
C ARG A 58 -1.93 -0.11 -3.87
N VAL A 59 -2.20 0.71 -2.87
CA VAL A 59 -2.24 0.29 -1.46
C VAL A 59 -3.38 -0.72 -1.25
N MET A 60 -4.57 -0.42 -1.75
CA MET A 60 -5.73 -1.33 -1.69
C MET A 60 -5.45 -2.66 -2.40
N PHE A 61 -4.74 -2.62 -3.53
CA PHE A 61 -4.35 -3.82 -4.27
C PHE A 61 -3.38 -4.71 -3.48
N VAL A 62 -2.35 -4.11 -2.86
CA VAL A 62 -1.40 -4.85 -2.01
C VAL A 62 -2.11 -5.42 -0.77
N ALA A 63 -2.97 -4.65 -0.12
CA ALA A 63 -3.77 -5.12 1.01
C ALA A 63 -4.66 -6.31 0.63
N LYS A 64 -5.30 -6.27 -0.55
CA LYS A 64 -6.10 -7.40 -1.08
C LYS A 64 -5.25 -8.65 -1.36
N ILE A 65 -4.00 -8.49 -1.82
CA ILE A 65 -3.10 -9.62 -2.04
C ILE A 65 -2.69 -10.24 -0.69
N MET A 66 -2.28 -9.42 0.27
CA MET A 66 -1.87 -9.88 1.60
C MET A 66 -3.04 -10.50 2.38
N GLY A 67 -4.23 -9.91 2.30
CA GLY A 67 -5.44 -10.46 2.92
C GLY A 67 -5.81 -11.84 2.37
N ARG A 68 -5.65 -12.08 1.05
CA ARG A 68 -5.85 -13.41 0.47
C ARG A 68 -4.80 -14.42 0.93
N LEU A 69 -3.55 -13.99 1.11
CA LEU A 69 -2.49 -14.87 1.60
C LEU A 69 -2.76 -15.32 3.04
N HIS A 70 -3.24 -14.42 3.90
CA HIS A 70 -3.65 -14.78 5.26
C HIS A 70 -4.93 -15.63 5.29
N ALA A 71 -5.91 -15.37 4.42
CA ALA A 71 -7.14 -16.16 4.32
C ALA A 71 -6.93 -17.62 3.85
N THR A 72 -5.74 -17.97 3.33
CA THR A 72 -5.43 -19.34 2.89
C THR A 72 -4.58 -20.11 3.92
N THR A 73 -4.37 -19.56 5.12
CA THR A 73 -3.58 -20.18 6.21
C THR A 73 -4.43 -20.57 7.43
N GLU A 74 -5.76 -20.54 7.33
CA GLU A 74 -6.67 -21.08 8.36
C GLU A 74 -7.19 -22.48 8.01
#